data_AF-A0A3D5WPD3-F1
#
_entry.id   AF-A0A3D5WPD3-F1
#
_cell.length_a   1.000
_cell.length_b   1.000
_cell.length_c   1.000
_cell.angle_alpha   90.00
_cell.angle_beta   90.00
_cell.angle_gamma   90.00
#
_symmetry.space_group_name_H-M   'P 1'
#
loop_
_entity.id
_entity.type
_entity.pdbx_description
1 polymer ?
#
loop_
_entity_poly.entity_id
_entity_poly.type
_entity_poly.pdbx_seq_one_letter_code
_entity_poly.pdbx_strand_id
1 'polypeptide(L)' 'VQRFHIDTNHHMNNGKYILVAEEYLPENFKTESIRVEYKKAAVIGNMLYPEVYEQQNGVTIVLADEQKVPYAIMQFRGK' A
#
# COMPACT_ATOMS: atom_id res chain seq x y z
N VAL A 1 -4.50 2.55 -10.56
CA VAL A 1 -3.88 3.88 -10.32
C VAL A 1 -4.49 4.92 -11.25
N GLN A 2 -4.96 6.04 -10.68
CA GLN A 2 -5.63 7.13 -11.39
C GLN A 2 -4.87 8.46 -11.25
N ARG A 3 -5.22 9.48 -12.05
CA ARG A 3 -4.53 10.79 -12.10
C ARG A 3 -4.30 11.44 -10.73
N PHE A 4 -5.26 11.34 -9.80
CA PHE A 4 -5.13 11.95 -8.47
C PHE A 4 -4.06 11.28 -7.57
N HIS A 5 -3.58 10.09 -7.94
CA HIS A 5 -2.54 9.38 -7.21
C HIS A 5 -1.13 9.82 -7.62
N ILE A 6 -0.99 10.59 -8.70
CA ILE A 6 0.29 10.83 -9.39
C ILE A 6 0.93 12.13 -8.92
N ASP A 7 2.24 12.09 -8.72
CA ASP A 7 3.04 13.26 -8.36
C ASP A 7 3.70 13.93 -9.59
N THR A 8 4.54 14.93 -9.33
CA THR A 8 5.27 15.68 -10.37
C THR A 8 6.26 14.84 -11.17
N ASN A 9 6.63 13.65 -10.67
CA ASN A 9 7.54 12.72 -11.34
C ASN A 9 6.79 11.71 -12.24
N HIS A 10 5.47 11.87 -12.40
CA HIS A 10 4.60 10.96 -13.15
C HIS A 10 4.48 9.55 -12.56
N HIS A 11 4.90 9.38 -11.31
CA HIS A 11 4.72 8.15 -10.54
C HIS A 11 3.61 8.32 -9.52
N MET A 12 3.07 7.21 -9.04
CA MET A 12 2.21 7.23 -7.87
C MET A 12 2.99 7.77 -6.68
N ASN A 13 2.44 8.79 -6.05
CA ASN A 13 2.99 9.42 -4.86
C ASN A 13 3.10 8.38 -3.73
N ASN A 14 4.24 8.34 -3.04
CA ASN A 14 4.51 7.38 -1.97
C ASN A 14 3.42 7.37 -0.87
N GLY A 15 2.91 8.53 -0.46
CA GLY A 15 1.83 8.63 0.53
C GLY A 15 0.50 8.07 0.03
N LYS A 16 0.27 8.04 -1.29
CA LYS A 16 -0.95 7.46 -1.87
C LYS A 16 -0.97 5.94 -1.80
N TYR A 17 0.19 5.27 -1.72
CA TYR A 17 0.20 3.82 -1.45
C TYR A 17 -0.35 3.56 -0.05
N ILE A 18 0.06 4.36 0.95
CA ILE A 18 -0.40 4.23 2.33
C ILE A 18 -1.92 4.39 2.39
N LEU A 19 -2.47 5.47 1.79
CA LEU A 19 -3.92 5.67 1.74
C LEU A 19 -4.67 4.50 1.11
N VAL A 20 -4.13 3.93 0.01
CA VAL A 20 -4.76 2.76 -0.62
C VAL A 20 -4.74 1.53 0.29
N ALA A 21 -3.67 1.31 1.06
CA ALA A 21 -3.62 0.18 1.97
C ALA A 21 -4.46 0.34 3.23
N GLU A 22 -4.67 1.58 3.70
CA GLU A 22 -5.52 1.85 4.87
C GLU A 22 -6.96 1.36 4.65
N GLU A 23 -7.45 1.34 3.41
CA GLU A 23 -8.75 0.76 3.03
C GLU A 23 -8.88 -0.74 3.31
N TYR A 24 -7.76 -1.44 3.55
CA TYR A 24 -7.72 -2.88 3.85
C TYR A 24 -7.43 -3.16 5.32
N LEU A 25 -7.31 -2.14 6.16
CA LEU A 25 -7.18 -2.34 7.60
C LEU A 25 -8.54 -2.72 8.22
N PRO A 26 -8.55 -3.51 9.31
CA PRO A 26 -9.77 -3.77 10.06
C PRO A 26 -10.46 -2.48 10.54
N GLU A 27 -11.78 -2.52 10.66
CA GLU A 27 -12.52 -1.39 11.23
C GLU A 27 -11.99 -1.03 12.62
N ASN A 28 -11.80 0.27 12.87
CA ASN A 28 -11.25 0.82 14.11
C ASN A 28 -9.80 0.40 14.43
N PHE A 29 -9.04 -0.12 13.46
CA PHE A 29 -7.62 -0.40 13.64
C PHE A 29 -6.86 0.88 14.02
N LYS A 30 -6.20 0.86 15.18
CA LYS A 30 -5.42 1.99 15.68
C LYS A 30 -3.95 1.77 15.40
N THR A 31 -3.48 2.29 14.27
CA THR A 31 -2.07 2.23 13.88
C THR A 31 -1.20 2.94 14.93
N GLU A 32 -0.26 2.20 15.51
CA GLU A 32 0.81 2.74 16.36
C GLU A 32 2.04 3.09 15.52
N SER A 33 2.41 2.20 14.59
CA SER A 33 3.54 2.40 13.71
C SER A 33 3.30 1.77 12.34
N ILE A 34 3.99 2.31 11.34
CA ILE A 34 3.99 1.80 9.97
C ILE A 34 5.43 1.63 9.49
N ARG A 35 5.71 0.51 8.82
CA ARG A 35 6.91 0.31 8.01
C ARG A 35 6.48 0.18 6.56
N VAL A 36 7.14 0.91 5.67
CA VAL A 36 6.86 0.86 4.22
C VAL A 36 8.12 0.52 3.46
N GLU A 37 8.02 -0.41 2.51
CA GLU A 37 9.04 -0.71 1.53
C GLU A 37 8.52 -0.41 0.14
N TYR A 38 9.06 0.62 -0.51
CA TYR A 38 8.78 0.94 -1.90
C TYR A 38 9.74 0.15 -2.81
N LYS A 39 9.19 -0.64 -3.72
CA LYS A 39 9.95 -1.58 -4.59
C LYS A 39 9.96 -1.14 -6.04
N LYS A 40 8.82 -0.68 -6.55
CA LYS A 40 8.62 -0.27 -7.95
C LYS A 40 7.62 0.89 -7.97
N ALA A 41 7.83 1.85 -8.86
CA ALA A 41 6.88 2.94 -9.07
C ALA A 41 5.74 2.50 -9.99
N ALA A 42 4.50 2.60 -9.51
CA ALA A 42 3.30 2.47 -10.32
C ALA A 42 3.04 3.79 -11.08
N VAL A 43 2.50 3.68 -12.29
CA VAL A 43 2.09 4.81 -13.14
C VAL A 43 0.58 4.79 -13.41
N ILE A 44 0.05 5.85 -14.03
CA ILE A 44 -1.36 5.91 -14.45
C ILE A 44 -1.74 4.66 -15.25
N GLY A 45 -2.90 4.08 -14.94
CA GLY A 45 -3.41 2.91 -15.64
C GLY A 45 -2.87 1.57 -15.13
N ASN A 46 -1.80 1.55 -14.32
CA ASN A 46 -1.44 0.31 -13.62
C ASN A 46 -2.54 -0.11 -12.65
N MET A 47 -2.77 -1.41 -12.57
CA MET A 47 -3.68 -2.03 -11.62
C MET A 47 -2.88 -2.47 -10.39
N LEU A 48 -3.42 -2.22 -9.21
CA LEU A 48 -2.84 -2.68 -7.95
C LEU A 48 -3.66 -3.88 -7.47
N TYR A 49 -2.98 -4.99 -7.24
CA TYR A 49 -3.53 -6.21 -6.68
C TYR A 49 -3.10 -6.29 -5.21
N PRO A 50 -4.00 -5.96 -4.27
CA PRO A 50 -3.71 -5.99 -2.85
C PRO A 50 -3.67 -7.43 -2.34
N GLU A 51 -2.66 -7.75 -1.53
CA GLU A 51 -2.61 -8.97 -0.72
C GLU A 51 -2.53 -8.56 0.75
N VAL A 52 -3.44 -9.09 1.56
CA VAL A 52 -3.60 -8.73 2.98
C VAL A 52 -3.20 -9.92 3.85
N TYR A 53 -2.33 -9.68 4.81
CA TYR A 53 -1.80 -10.67 5.73
C TYR A 53 -1.98 -10.19 7.16
N GLU A 54 -2.95 -10.78 7.87
CA GLU A 54 -3.16 -10.53 9.28
C GLU A 54 -2.16 -11.32 10.14
N GLN A 55 -1.64 -10.67 11.17
CA GLN A 55 -0.68 -11.24 12.11
C GLN A 55 -1.10 -10.84 13.53
N GLN A 56 -0.61 -11.55 14.56
CA GLN A 56 -0.98 -11.27 15.95
C GLN A 56 -0.81 -9.81 16.37
N ASN A 57 0.18 -9.10 15.80
CA ASN A 57 0.54 -7.73 16.21
C ASN A 57 0.36 -6.69 15.10
N GLY A 58 -0.41 -7.00 14.04
CA GLY A 58 -0.58 -6.06 12.94
C GLY A 58 -1.07 -6.66 11.64
N VAL A 59 -1.09 -5.84 10.60
CA VAL A 59 -1.53 -6.20 9.25
C VAL A 59 -0.45 -5.81 8.26
N THR A 60 -0.10 -6.72 7.37
CA THR A 60 0.78 -6.44 6.23
C THR A 60 -0.03 -6.41 4.95
N ILE A 61 0.07 -5.32 4.20
CA ILE A 61 -0.57 -5.14 2.90
C ILE A 61 0.53 -5.04 1.85
N VAL A 62 0.45 -5.90 0.83
CA VAL A 62 1.30 -5.85 -0.36
C VAL A 62 0.46 -5.31 -1.50
N LEU A 63 0.89 -4.20 -2.11
CA LEU A 63 0.31 -3.69 -3.35
C LEU A 63 1.20 -4.15 -4.49
N ALA A 64 0.74 -5.14 -5.27
CA ALA A 64 1.50 -5.76 -6.36
C ALA A 64 0.85 -5.56 -7.74
N ASP A 65 1.56 -5.93 -8.81
CA ASP A 65 0.96 -6.15 -10.12
C ASP A 65 0.35 -7.56 -10.24
N GLU A 66 -0.23 -7.86 -11.40
CA GLU A 66 -0.87 -9.14 -11.70
C GLU A 66 0.10 -10.34 -11.63
N GLN A 67 1.41 -10.11 -11.77
CA GLN A 67 2.45 -11.14 -11.60
C GLN A 67 2.94 -11.26 -10.16
N LYS A 68 2.27 -10.59 -9.20
CA LYS A 68 2.68 -10.51 -7.78
C LYS A 68 4.00 -9.80 -7.56
N VAL A 69 4.45 -8.98 -8.51
CA VAL A 69 5.65 -8.15 -8.30
C VAL A 69 5.23 -6.92 -7.48
N PRO A 70 5.81 -6.71 -6.29
CA PRO A 70 5.37 -5.65 -5.40
C PRO A 70 5.74 -4.26 -5.94
N TYR A 71 4.81 -3.33 -5.83
CA TYR A 71 5.06 -1.89 -5.90
C TYR A 71 5.44 -1.34 -4.52
N ALA A 72 4.65 -1.69 -3.50
CA ALA A 72 4.90 -1.31 -2.12
C ALA A 72 4.43 -2.41 -1.16
N ILE A 73 5.15 -2.56 -0.04
CA ILE A 73 4.80 -3.44 1.06
C ILE A 73 4.67 -2.58 2.31
N MET A 74 3.52 -2.62 2.97
CA MET A 74 3.27 -1.86 4.19
C MET A 74 2.91 -2.79 5.33
N GLN A 75 3.64 -2.66 6.44
CA GLN A 75 3.33 -3.34 7.69
C GLN A 75 2.83 -2.30 8.69
N PHE A 76 1.57 -2.43 9.09
CA PHE A 76 0.93 -1.64 10.13
C PHE A 76 0.95 -2.44 11.43
N ARG A 77 1.39 -1.82 12.53
CA ARG A 77 1.28 -2.39 13.88
C ARG A 77 0.21 -1.64 14.66
N GLY A 78 -0.66 -2.39 15.32
CA GLY A 78 -1.72 -1.86 16.16
C GLY A 78 -1.23 -1.59 17.58
N LYS A 79 -1.96 -0.73 18.30
CA LYS A 79 -1.84 -0.58 19.77
C LYS A 79 -2.42 -1.76 20.53
#